data_AF-S4H2F0-F1
#
_entry.id   AF-S4H2F0-F1
#
_cell.length_a   1.000
_cell.length_b   1.000
_cell.length_c   1.000
_cell.angle_alpha   90.00
_cell.angle_beta   90.00
_cell.angle_gamma   90.00
#
_symmetry.space_group_name_H-M   'P 1'
#
loop_
_entity.id
_entity.type
_entity.pdbx_description
1 polymer ?
#
loop_
_entity_poly.entity_id
_entity_poly.type
_entity_poly.pdbx_seq_one_letter_code
_entity_poly.pdbx_strand_id
1 'polypeptide(L)' 'VVKKHVRATQQGQQAGIVSVEAPIHRSNVMVIDPETKQPTRVGVIVKQEARDGKVKTVRVRVAKKSGKELA' A
#
# COMPACT_ATOMS: atom_id res chain seq x y z
N VAL A 1 -9.44 -6.54 -13.46
CA VAL A 1 -9.98 -5.46 -14.32
C VAL A 1 -11.41 -5.83 -14.70
N VAL A 2 -12.38 -4.96 -14.42
CA VAL A 2 -13.81 -5.15 -14.74
C VAL A 2 -14.16 -4.29 -15.95
N LYS A 3 -14.98 -4.83 -16.85
CA LYS A 3 -15.57 -4.07 -17.95
C LYS A 3 -16.84 -3.39 -17.46
N LYS A 4 -16.85 -2.06 -17.41
CA LYS A 4 -18.00 -1.26 -17.01
C LYS A 4 -18.57 -0.55 -18.24
N HIS A 5 -19.87 -0.73 -18.48
CA HIS A 5 -20.59 0.05 -19.48
C HIS A 5 -20.84 1.44 -18.90
N VAL A 6 -20.39 2.48 -19.60
CA VAL A 6 -20.57 3.87 -19.21
C VAL A 6 -21.47 4.55 -20.23
N ARG A 7 -22.59 5.09 -19.74
CA ARG A 7 -23.48 5.92 -20.54
C ARG A 7 -22.90 7.32 -20.63
N ALA A 8 -22.82 7.89 -21.83
CA ALA A 8 -22.46 9.29 -22.01
C ALA A 8 -23.57 10.19 -21.43
N THR A 9 -23.21 11.05 -20.48
CA THR A 9 -24.15 11.97 -19.83
C THR A 9 -24.05 13.40 -20.35
N GLN A 10 -22.96 13.74 -21.05
CA GLN A 10 -22.75 15.06 -21.67
C GLN A 10 -22.54 14.93 -23.17
N GLN A 11 -22.96 15.96 -23.91
CA GLN A 11 -22.82 16.03 -25.36
C GLN A 11 -21.32 16.09 -25.73
N GLY A 12 -20.85 15.09 -26.49
CA GLY A 12 -19.43 14.94 -26.84
C GLY A 12 -18.66 13.91 -25.99
N GLN A 13 -19.25 13.32 -24.95
CA GLN A 13 -18.63 12.20 -24.23
C GLN A 13 -18.86 10.88 -24.98
N GLN A 14 -17.80 10.10 -25.15
CA GLN A 14 -17.86 8.81 -25.83
C GLN A 14 -18.46 7.75 -24.89
N ALA A 15 -19.63 7.21 -25.27
CA ALA A 15 -20.24 6.08 -24.58
C ALA A 15 -19.49 4.79 -24.95
N GLY A 16 -19.33 3.87 -24.00
CA GLY A 16 -18.63 2.63 -24.30
C GLY A 16 -18.32 1.75 -23.10
N ILE A 17 -17.58 0.67 -23.39
CA ILE A 17 -17.09 -0.27 -22.40
C ILE A 17 -15.71 0.20 -21.94
N VAL A 18 -15.61 0.64 -20.68
CA VAL A 18 -14.34 1.06 -20.08
C VAL A 18 -13.83 -0.05 -19.16
N SER A 19 -12.54 -0.36 -19.27
CA SER A 19 -11.83 -1.21 -18.33
C SER A 19 -11.49 -0.42 -17.07
N VAL A 20 -12.05 -0.82 -15.92
CA VAL A 20 -11.79 -0.19 -14.62
C VAL A 20 -11.17 -1.22 -13.68
N GLU A 21 -10.33 -0.77 -12.76
CA GLU A 21 -9.78 -1.64 -11.72
C GLU A 21 -10.86 -2.14 -10.77
N ALA A 22 -10.69 -3.38 -10.30
CA ALA A 22 -11.58 -3.99 -9.33
C ALA A 22 -10.94 -3.90 -7.93
N PRO A 23 -11.72 -3.71 -6.86
CA PRO A 23 -11.19 -3.88 -5.52
C PRO A 23 -10.71 -5.32 -5.31
N ILE A 24 -9.61 -5.47 -4.58
CA ILE A 24 -9.09 -6.77 -4.14
C ILE A 24 -9.06 -6.81 -2.61
N HIS A 25 -9.30 -7.99 -2.04
CA HIS A 25 -9.28 -8.13 -0.58
C HIS A 25 -7.86 -8.00 -0.04
N ARG A 26 -7.71 -7.27 1.09
CA ARG A 26 -6.40 -6.96 1.69
C ARG A 26 -5.57 -8.19 2.09
N SER A 27 -6.18 -9.36 2.29
CA SER A 27 -5.45 -10.59 2.61
C SER A 27 -4.68 -11.16 1.42
N ASN A 28 -5.04 -10.76 0.19
CA ASN A 28 -4.46 -11.32 -1.04
C ASN A 28 -3.27 -10.49 -1.54
N VAL A 29 -2.79 -9.53 -0.74
CA VAL A 29 -1.64 -8.68 -1.05
C VAL A 29 -0.58 -8.75 0.04
N MET A 30 0.68 -8.55 -0.34
CA MET A 30 1.83 -8.50 0.57
C MET A 30 2.66 -7.24 0.33
N VAL A 31 3.35 -6.78 1.37
CA VAL A 31 4.28 -5.65 1.27
C VAL A 31 5.57 -6.14 0.64
N ILE A 32 6.09 -5.39 -0.33
CA ILE A 32 7.39 -5.67 -0.94
C ILE A 32 8.48 -5.07 -0.05
N ASP A 33 9.48 -5.87 0.27
CA ASP A 33 10.65 -5.39 0.99
C ASP A 33 11.53 -4.52 0.07
N PRO A 34 11.88 -3.29 0.48
CA PRO A 34 12.66 -2.37 -0.34
C PRO A 34 14.04 -2.91 -0.73
N GLU A 35 14.61 -3.84 0.05
CA GLU A 35 15.93 -4.41 -0.22
C GLU A 35 15.88 -5.58 -1.20
N THR A 36 15.11 -6.60 -0.84
CA THR A 36 15.10 -7.87 -1.58
C THR A 36 14.13 -7.82 -2.76
N LYS A 37 13.25 -6.81 -2.83
CA LYS A 37 12.11 -6.71 -3.76
C LYS A 37 11.18 -7.93 -3.73
N GLN A 38 11.28 -8.74 -2.68
CA GLN A 38 10.44 -9.91 -2.48
C GLN A 38 9.26 -9.56 -1.56
N PRO A 39 8.15 -10.31 -1.66
CA PRO A 39 7.04 -10.17 -0.72
C PRO A 39 7.47 -10.59 0.68
N THR A 40 7.11 -9.77 1.68
CA THR A 40 7.41 -9.99 3.10
C THR A 40 6.21 -9.72 4.00
N ARG A 41 6.23 -10.33 5.19
CA ARG A 41 5.27 -10.01 6.25
C ARG A 41 5.80 -8.85 7.09
N VAL A 42 4.88 -8.06 7.63
CA VAL A 42 5.18 -6.91 8.48
C VAL A 42 5.35 -7.36 9.94
N GLY A 43 6.43 -6.89 10.58
CA GLY A 43 6.64 -6.89 12.03
C GLY A 43 6.54 -5.49 12.59
N VAL A 44 6.48 -5.35 13.92
CA VAL A 44 6.49 -4.05 14.61
C VAL A 44 7.63 -4.06 15.61
N ILE A 45 8.52 -3.08 15.50
CA ILE A 45 9.63 -2.85 16.44
C ILE A 45 9.42 -1.51 17.12
N VAL A 46 9.89 -1.42 18.36
CA VAL A 46 9.87 -0.19 19.16
C VAL A 46 11.24 0.46 19.06
N LYS A 47 11.29 1.69 18.52
CA LYS A 47 12.49 2.53 18.48
C LYS A 47 12.33 3.71 19.43
N GLN A 48 13.43 4.14 20.02
CA GLN A 48 13.49 5.37 20.82
C GLN A 48 14.08 6.47 19.96
N GLU A 49 13.30 7.51 19.68
CA GLU A 49 13.77 8.68 18.95
C GLU A 49 13.80 9.87 19.92
N ALA A 50 14.91 10.59 19.95
CA ALA A 50 14.99 11.87 20.63
C ALA A 50 14.40 12.93 19.70
N ARG A 51 13.20 13.42 20.03
CA ARG A 51 12.61 14.58 19.35
C ARG A 51 12.46 15.69 20.38
N ASP A 52 13.08 16.84 20.11
CA ASP A 52 13.02 18.03 20.97
C ASP A 52 13.48 17.79 22.42
N GLY A 53 14.57 17.05 22.61
CA GLY A 53 15.16 16.79 23.93
C GLY A 53 14.39 15.78 24.81
N LYS A 54 13.29 15.21 24.33
CA LYS A 54 12.52 14.15 25.01
C LYS A 54 12.63 12.84 24.25
N VAL A 55 12.91 11.76 24.96
CA VAL A 55 12.92 10.40 24.40
C VAL A 55 11.47 9.97 24.18
N LYS A 56 11.07 9.81 22.91
CA LYS A 56 9.75 9.31 22.54
C LYS A 56 9.88 7.88 22.01
N THR A 57 9.01 7.03 22.50
CA THR A 57 8.88 5.65 22.03
C THR A 57 8.03 5.64 20.76
N VAL A 58 8.64 5.29 19.62
CA VAL A 58 8.00 5.22 18.30
C VAL A 58 7.90 3.76 17.87
N ARG A 59 6.75 3.37 17.32
CA ARG A 59 6.54 2.03 16.76
C ARG A 59 6.75 2.11 15.26
N VAL A 60 7.72 1.36 14.77
CA VAL A 60 8.05 1.30 13.35
C VAL A 60 7.69 -0.07 12.78
N ARG A 61 7.20 -0.08 11.54
CA ARG A 61 6.93 -1.33 10.81
C ARG A 61 8.24 -1.80 10.19
N VAL A 62 8.48 -3.11 10.22
CA VAL A 62 9.67 -3.71 9.62
C VAL A 62 9.31 -4.90 8.73
N ALA A 63 10.08 -5.10 7.67
CA ALA A 63 10.02 -6.31 6.87
C ALA A 63 10.59 -7.47 7.68
N LYS A 64 9.82 -8.54 7.90
CA LYS A 64 10.30 -9.68 8.71
C LYS A 64 11.48 -10.44 8.08
N LYS A 65 11.70 -10.34 6.76
CA LYS A 65 12.82 -11.03 6.08
C LYS A 65 14.13 -10.26 6.18
N SER A 66 14.13 -8.96 5.86
CA SER A 66 15.34 -8.12 5.84
C SER A 66 15.57 -7.34 7.13
N GLY A 67 14.57 -7.24 8.00
CA GLY A 67 14.60 -6.38 9.19
C GLY A 67 14.53 -4.89 8.87
N LYS A 68 14.45 -4.51 7.59
CA LYS A 68 14.39 -3.12 7.17
C LYS A 68 13.08 -2.46 7.53
N GLU A 69 13.16 -1.17 7.82
CA GLU A 69 12.00 -0.36 8.11
C GLU A 69 11.13 -0.18 6.87
N LEU A 70 9.83 -0.41 7.05
CA LEU A 70 8.81 -0.18 6.05
C LEU A 70 8.18 1.19 6.37
N ALA A 71 8.53 2.18 5.56
CA ALA A 71 7.88 3.50 5.56
C ALA A 71 6.43 3.35 5.07
#